data_AF-R7HZX3-F1
#
_entry.id   AF-R7HZX3-F1
#
_cell.length_a   1.000
_cell.length_b   1.000
_cell.length_c   1.000
_cell.angle_alpha   90.00
_cell.angle_beta   90.00
_cell.angle_gamma   90.00
#
_symmetry.space_group_name_H-M   'P 1'
#
loop_
_entity.id
_entity.type
_entity.pdbx_description
1 polymer ?
#
loop_
_entity_poly.entity_id
_entity_poly.type
_entity_poly.pdbx_seq_one_letter_code
_entity_poly.pdbx_strand_id
1 'polypeptide(L)'
;MSIQKIIKEMQARGTQIRKEEQRLLQEIAKITSVEFAEQAADELDSKKHLYDFEEYISILQKLKTLLDAGMPNCQAIEMAQSGLNVEAILHFYNRFNRRR
;
A
#
# COMPACT_ATOMS: atom_id res chain seq x y z
N MET A 1 0.19 0.62 34.35
CA MET A 1 -0.69 1.13 33.27
C MET A 1 -2.11 0.65 33.51
N SER A 2 -3.14 1.48 33.27
CA SER A 2 -4.56 1.10 33.46
C SER A 2 -5.14 0.52 32.17
N ILE A 3 -6.05 -0.46 32.28
CA ILE A 3 -6.80 -1.03 31.15
C ILE A 3 -7.50 0.07 30.34
N GLN A 4 -8.03 1.11 31.00
CA GLN A 4 -8.65 2.25 30.32
C GLN A 4 -7.66 3.04 29.44
N LYS A 5 -6.38 3.12 29.86
CA LYS A 5 -5.34 3.79 29.07
C LYS A 5 -5.01 2.94 27.82
N ILE A 6 -4.90 1.63 27.98
CA ILE A 6 -4.67 0.68 26.87
C ILE A 6 -5.80 0.76 25.84
N ILE A 7 -7.06 0.75 26.27
CA ILE A 7 -8.23 0.85 25.37
C ILE A 7 -8.19 2.17 24.57
N LYS A 8 -7.92 3.31 25.22
CA LYS A 8 -7.81 4.61 24.54
C LYS A 8 -6.67 4.63 23.51
N GLU A 9 -5.52 4.06 23.85
CA GLU A 9 -4.39 3.97 22.91
C GLU A 9 -4.71 3.07 21.71
N MET A 10 -5.43 1.96 21.91
CA MET A 10 -5.88 1.09 20.82
C MET A 10 -6.89 1.80 19.91
N GLN A 11 -7.85 2.53 20.48
CA GLN A 11 -8.83 3.31 19.71
C GLN A 11 -8.15 4.42 18.88
N ALA A 12 -7.18 5.11 19.47
CA ALA A 12 -6.41 6.14 18.79
C ALA A 12 -5.60 5.55 17.63
N ARG A 13 -4.92 4.41 17.85
CA ARG A 13 -4.18 3.69 16.80
C ARG A 13 -5.10 3.25 15.66
N GLY A 14 -6.23 2.61 15.96
CA GLY A 14 -7.18 2.18 14.93
C GLY A 14 -7.73 3.35 14.11
N THR A 15 -7.96 4.50 14.74
CA THR A 15 -8.40 5.71 14.03
C THR A 15 -7.31 6.27 13.13
N GLN A 16 -6.06 6.31 13.61
CA GLN A 16 -4.92 6.80 12.84
C GLN A 16 -4.67 5.94 11.60
N ILE A 17 -4.70 4.63 11.80
CA ILE A 17 -4.48 3.63 10.77
C ILE A 17 -5.52 3.74 9.63
N ARG A 18 -6.80 3.94 9.96
CA ARG A 18 -7.84 4.16 8.94
C ARG A 18 -7.67 5.46 8.15
N LYS A 19 -7.20 6.52 8.82
CA LYS A 19 -6.90 7.80 8.14
C LYS A 19 -5.75 7.64 7.16
N GLU A 20 -4.75 6.85 7.54
CA GLU A 20 -3.59 6.57 6.69
C GLU A 20 -3.98 5.73 5.47
N GLU A 21 -4.80 4.69 5.66
CA GLU A 21 -5.41 3.92 4.56
C GLU A 21 -6.14 4.84 3.57
N GLN A 22 -7.07 5.65 4.06
CA GLN A 22 -7.86 6.54 3.22
C GLN A 22 -6.98 7.55 2.47
N ARG A 23 -5.96 8.09 3.14
CA ARG A 23 -4.99 9.00 2.52
C ARG A 23 -4.23 8.31 1.39
N LEU A 24 -3.74 7.09 1.60
CA LEU A 24 -2.98 6.34 0.60
C LEU A 24 -3.85 6.01 -0.62
N LEU A 25 -5.08 5.57 -0.42
CA LEU A 25 -6.02 5.29 -1.50
C LEU A 25 -6.34 6.55 -2.32
N GLN A 26 -6.49 7.71 -1.66
CA GLN A 26 -6.64 8.99 -2.36
C GLN A 26 -5.40 9.39 -3.15
N GLU A 27 -4.20 9.12 -2.63
CA GLU A 27 -2.95 9.39 -3.34
C GLU A 27 -2.79 8.47 -4.55
N ILE A 28 -3.10 7.18 -4.42
CA ILE A 28 -3.13 6.22 -5.53
C ILE A 28 -4.14 6.65 -6.60
N ALA A 29 -5.36 7.02 -6.20
CA ALA A 29 -6.40 7.48 -7.12
C ALA A 29 -5.99 8.72 -7.93
N LYS A 30 -5.16 9.60 -7.36
CA LYS A 30 -4.61 10.77 -8.07
C LYS A 30 -3.56 10.40 -9.11
N ILE A 31 -2.81 9.32 -8.89
CA ILE A 31 -1.77 8.84 -9.81
C ILE A 31 -2.42 8.05 -10.96
N THR A 32 -3.45 7.26 -10.66
CA THR A 32 -4.11 6.35 -11.61
C THR A 32 -5.56 6.78 -11.85
N SER A 33 -6.51 6.19 -11.12
CA SER A 33 -7.93 6.50 -11.14
C SER A 33 -8.60 6.04 -9.84
N VAL A 34 -9.79 6.57 -9.55
CA VAL A 34 -10.60 6.14 -8.40
C VAL A 34 -10.95 4.66 -8.50
N GLU A 35 -11.41 4.22 -9.68
CA GLU A 35 -11.76 2.82 -9.96
C GLU A 35 -10.58 1.87 -9.70
N PHE A 36 -9.36 2.26 -10.10
CA PHE A 36 -8.17 1.47 -9.83
C PHE A 36 -7.83 1.43 -8.35
N ALA A 37 -7.95 2.56 -7.64
CA ALA A 37 -7.68 2.60 -6.21
C ALA A 37 -8.64 1.70 -5.41
N GLU A 38 -9.91 1.66 -5.80
CA GLU A 38 -10.92 0.75 -5.23
C GLU A 38 -10.58 -0.71 -5.56
N GLN A 39 -10.25 -1.03 -6.81
CA GLN A 39 -9.82 -2.38 -7.19
C GLN A 39 -8.56 -2.84 -6.44
N ALA A 40 -7.57 -1.95 -6.31
CA ALA A 40 -6.35 -2.25 -5.56
C ALA A 40 -6.65 -2.44 -4.07
N ALA A 41 -7.55 -1.64 -3.49
CA ALA A 41 -8.03 -1.85 -2.13
C ALA A 41 -8.66 -3.24 -2.01
N ASP A 42 -9.64 -3.58 -2.85
CA ASP A 42 -10.34 -4.87 -2.81
C ASP A 42 -9.39 -6.07 -2.99
N GLU A 43 -8.46 -5.99 -3.94
CA GLU A 43 -7.50 -7.07 -4.21
C GLU A 43 -6.53 -7.27 -3.04
N LEU A 44 -6.06 -6.19 -2.42
CA LEU A 44 -5.15 -6.24 -1.27
C LEU A 44 -5.89 -6.56 0.05
N ASP A 45 -7.14 -6.11 0.19
CA ASP A 45 -8.04 -6.37 1.31
C ASP A 45 -8.44 -7.85 1.36
N SER A 46 -8.61 -8.50 0.21
CA SER A 46 -8.85 -9.95 0.12
C SER A 46 -7.74 -10.81 0.79
N LYS A 47 -6.55 -10.24 0.97
CA LYS A 47 -5.41 -10.86 1.68
C LYS A 47 -5.21 -10.31 3.10
N LYS A 48 -6.05 -9.39 3.57
CA LYS A 48 -5.96 -8.73 4.90
C LYS A 48 -6.19 -9.68 6.08
N HIS A 49 -6.62 -10.91 5.84
CA HIS A 49 -6.66 -11.95 6.88
C HIS A 49 -5.31 -12.67 7.07
N LEU A 50 -4.38 -12.53 6.12
CA LEU A 50 -3.00 -13.04 6.21
C LEU A 50 -2.02 -11.98 6.72
N TYR A 51 -2.28 -10.71 6.42
CA TYR A 51 -1.46 -9.58 6.81
C TYR A 51 -2.06 -8.88 8.03
N ASP A 52 -1.23 -8.44 8.98
CA ASP A 52 -1.73 -7.47 9.95
C ASP A 52 -2.02 -6.12 9.25
N PHE A 53 -2.74 -5.24 9.94
CA PHE A 53 -3.16 -3.97 9.32
C PHE A 53 -1.96 -3.07 8.97
N GLU A 54 -0.87 -3.14 9.73
CA GLU A 54 0.33 -2.35 9.48
C GLU A 54 1.04 -2.83 8.20
N GLU A 55 1.08 -4.14 7.98
CA GLU A 55 1.62 -4.75 6.77
C GLU A 55 0.76 -4.39 5.54
N TYR A 56 -0.57 -4.37 5.67
CA TYR A 56 -1.45 -3.86 4.61
C TYR A 56 -1.15 -2.40 4.25
N ILE A 57 -0.95 -1.52 5.24
CA ILE A 57 -0.56 -0.12 4.99
C ILE A 57 0.81 -0.02 4.29
N SER A 58 1.77 -0.85 4.71
CA SER A 58 3.09 -0.94 4.07
C SER A 58 2.98 -1.35 2.59
N ILE A 59 2.10 -2.30 2.27
CA ILE A 59 1.84 -2.73 0.90
C ILE A 59 1.21 -1.59 0.07
N LEU A 60 0.24 -0.84 0.61
CA LEU A 60 -0.34 0.32 -0.06
C LEU A 60 0.70 1.42 -0.33
N GLN A 61 1.55 1.70 0.65
CA GLN A 61 2.65 2.67 0.51
C GLN A 61 3.64 2.25 -0.59
N LYS A 62 3.95 0.95 -0.64
CA LYS A 62 4.79 0.36 -1.68
C LYS A 62 4.13 0.46 -3.06
N LEU A 63 2.86 0.09 -3.19
CA LEU A 63 2.10 0.22 -4.43
C LEU A 63 2.14 1.65 -4.96
N LYS A 64 1.84 2.64 -4.12
CA LYS A 64 1.93 4.06 -4.47
C LYS A 64 3.31 4.41 -5.03
N THR A 65 4.37 3.99 -4.35
CA THR A 65 5.76 4.28 -4.76
C THR A 65 6.11 3.67 -6.13
N LEU A 66 5.59 2.48 -6.42
CA LEU A 66 5.78 1.83 -7.73
C LEU A 66 5.02 2.56 -8.84
N LEU A 67 3.80 3.01 -8.57
CA LEU A 67 2.99 3.79 -9.51
C LEU A 67 3.62 5.16 -9.80
N ASP A 68 4.13 5.84 -8.76
CA ASP A 68 4.88 7.10 -8.91
C ASP A 68 6.12 6.95 -9.81
N ALA A 69 6.73 5.76 -9.83
CA ALA A 69 7.85 5.45 -10.72
C ALA A 69 7.42 5.12 -12.16
N GLY A 70 6.12 5.19 -12.47
CA GLY A 70 5.56 4.90 -13.79
C GLY A 70 5.33 3.41 -14.07
N MET A 71 5.41 2.54 -13.04
CA MET A 71 5.14 1.12 -13.21
C MET A 71 3.69 0.89 -13.66
N PRO A 72 3.44 0.07 -14.70
CA PRO A 72 2.08 -0.26 -15.12
C PRO A 72 1.25 -0.85 -13.98
N ASN A 73 0.00 -0.41 -13.87
CA ASN A 73 -0.95 -0.74 -12.81
C ASN A 73 -0.95 -2.22 -12.38
N CYS A 74 -1.13 -3.15 -13.33
CA CYS A 74 -1.17 -4.59 -13.04
C CYS A 74 0.16 -5.09 -12.44
N GLN A 75 1.28 -4.65 -13.02
CA GLN A 75 2.61 -5.02 -12.55
C GLN A 75 2.90 -4.43 -11.16
N ALA A 76 2.42 -3.21 -10.89
CA ALA A 76 2.61 -2.54 -9.62
C ALA A 76 1.91 -3.28 -8.46
N ILE A 77 0.69 -3.79 -8.68
CA ILE A 77 -0.04 -4.60 -7.69
C ILE A 77 0.71 -5.89 -7.38
N GLU A 78 1.09 -6.66 -8.41
CA GLU A 78 1.84 -7.91 -8.24
C GLU A 78 3.16 -7.69 -7.48
N MET A 79 3.90 -6.64 -7.85
CA MET A 79 5.18 -6.32 -7.22
C MET A 79 5.02 -5.77 -5.79
N ALA A 80 3.95 -5.03 -5.51
CA ALA A 80 3.64 -4.55 -4.17
C ALA A 80 3.46 -5.74 -3.20
N GLN A 81 2.77 -6.79 -3.65
CA GLN A 81 2.54 -8.02 -2.88
C GLN A 81 3.77 -8.94 -2.79
N SER A 82 4.81 -8.71 -3.59
CA SER A 82 6.04 -9.49 -3.48
C SER A 82 6.75 -9.23 -2.14
N GLY A 83 7.43 -10.23 -1.60
CA GLY A 83 8.29 -10.07 -0.40
C GLY A 83 9.57 -9.24 -0.65
N LEU A 84 9.72 -8.62 -1.82
CA LEU A 84 10.89 -7.82 -2.16
C LEU A 84 10.75 -6.38 -1.63
N ASN A 85 11.89 -5.79 -1.26
CA ASN A 85 11.96 -4.35 -0.94
C ASN A 85 11.64 -3.51 -2.20
N VAL A 86 10.92 -2.40 -2.02
CA VAL A 86 10.57 -1.43 -3.06
C VAL A 86 11.79 -0.92 -3.83
N GLU A 87 12.91 -0.67 -3.14
CA GLU A 87 14.14 -0.21 -3.78
C GLU A 87 14.71 -1.24 -4.76
N ALA A 88 14.67 -2.52 -4.39
CA ALA A 88 15.14 -3.60 -5.26
C ALA A 88 14.24 -3.72 -6.50
N ILE A 89 12.92 -3.65 -6.32
CA ILE A 89 11.95 -3.67 -7.42
C ILE A 89 12.21 -2.52 -8.39
N LEU A 90 12.34 -1.30 -7.88
CA LEU A 90 12.60 -0.11 -8.69
C LEU A 90 13.94 -0.18 -9.41
N HIS A 91 14.98 -0.71 -8.76
CA HIS A 91 16.28 -0.92 -9.39
C HIS A 91 16.15 -1.85 -10.62
N PHE A 92 15.45 -2.97 -10.49
CA PHE A 92 15.21 -3.87 -11.62
C PHE A 92 14.35 -3.21 -12.70
N TYR A 93 13.22 -2.62 -12.33
CA TYR A 93 12.29 -1.97 -13.26
C TYR A 93 12.99 -0.89 -14.11
N ASN A 94 13.73 0.00 -13.46
CA ASN A 94 14.47 1.07 -14.14
C ASN A 94 15.58 0.52 -15.05
N ARG A 95 16.26 -0.55 -14.64
CA ARG A 95 17.31 -1.18 -15.46
C ARG A 95 16.76 -1.77 -16.76
N PHE A 96 15.57 -2.37 -16.72
CA PHE A 96 14.95 -2.96 -17.90
C PHE A 96 14.30 -1.90 -18.80
N ASN A 97 13.72 -0.85 -18.24
CA ASN A 97 13.08 0.20 -19.03
C ASN A 97 14.04 1.22 -19.65
N ARG A 98 15.25 1.40 -19.11
CA ARG A 98 16.30 2.23 -19.75
C ARG A 98 16.95 1.58 -20.98
N ARG A 99 16.61 0.33 -21.30
CA ARG A 99 17.17 -0.41 -22.44
C ARG A 99 16.24 -0.44 -23.67
N ARG A 100 15.10 0.24 -23.60
CA ARG A 100 14.21 0.51 -24.73
C ARG A 100 14.35 1.97 -25.13
#